data_AF-A0A1M6SDG3-F1
#
_entry.id   AF-A0A1M6SDG3-F1
#
_cell.length_a   1.000
_cell.length_b   1.000
_cell.length_c   1.000
_cell.angle_alpha   90.00
_cell.angle_beta   90.00
_cell.angle_gamma   90.00
#
_symmetry.space_group_name_H-M   'P 1'
#
loop_
_entity.id
_entity.type
_entity.pdbx_description
1 polymer ?
#
loop_
_entity_poly.entity_id
_entity_poly.type
_entity_poly.pdbx_seq_one_letter_code
_entity_poly.pdbx_strand_id
1 'polypeptide(L)'
;METNDNIFMVETKKKKDIETREVKGKAKAALEYCKYASDFTIKNSGKQWRYILIPHDVVKQNMSFEFLSQNYEVKSIEEVK
;
A
#
# COMPACT_ATOMS: atom_id res chain seq x y z
N MET A 1 -4.47 -2.73 -7.49
CA MET A 1 -3.99 -3.82 -8.37
C MET A 1 -4.43 -5.14 -7.76
N GLU A 2 -5.12 -5.98 -8.52
CA GLU A 2 -5.52 -7.30 -8.06
C GLU A 2 -4.51 -8.35 -8.56
N THR A 3 -4.15 -9.28 -7.68
CA THR A 3 -3.31 -10.45 -7.97
C THR A 3 -4.10 -11.72 -7.68
N ASN A 4 -3.51 -12.90 -7.90
CA ASN A 4 -4.16 -14.16 -7.55
C ASN A 4 -4.46 -14.25 -6.04
N ASP A 5 -3.56 -13.74 -5.21
CA ASP A 5 -3.63 -13.92 -3.75
C ASP A 5 -4.18 -12.70 -3.00
N ASN A 6 -3.90 -11.49 -3.49
CA ASN A 6 -4.18 -10.25 -2.77
C ASN A 6 -4.69 -9.12 -3.68
N ILE A 7 -5.41 -8.18 -3.08
CA ILE A 7 -5.74 -6.88 -3.68
C ILE A 7 -4.84 -5.81 -3.04
N PHE A 8 -4.13 -5.06 -3.86
CA PHE A 8 -3.24 -3.99 -3.43
C PHE A 8 -3.85 -2.62 -3.70
N MET A 9 -3.97 -1.80 -2.66
CA MET A 9 -4.16 -0.38 -2.77
C MET A 9 -2.80 0.29 -2.93
N VAL A 10 -2.58 0.92 -4.09
CA VAL A 10 -1.28 1.46 -4.50
C VAL A 10 -1.34 2.97 -4.49
N GLU A 11 -0.47 3.61 -3.71
CA GLU A 11 -0.28 5.06 -3.73
C GLU A 11 1.15 5.38 -4.17
N THR A 12 1.30 6.30 -5.12
CA THR A 12 2.61 6.83 -5.51
C THR A 12 2.75 8.27 -5.04
N LYS A 13 3.86 8.60 -4.38
CA LYS A 13 4.07 9.93 -3.82
C LYS A 13 5.47 10.48 -4.08
N LYS A 14 5.57 11.82 -4.12
CA LYS A 14 6.86 12.51 -4.13
C LYS A 14 7.67 12.08 -2.92
N LYS A 15 8.90 11.59 -3.12
CA LYS A 15 9.75 11.03 -2.07
C LYS A 15 9.92 11.96 -0.88
N LYS A 16 10.19 13.23 -1.15
CA LYS A 16 10.35 14.26 -0.11
C LYS A 16 9.08 14.55 0.71
N ASP A 17 7.91 14.15 0.19
CA ASP A 17 6.63 14.42 0.84
C ASP A 17 6.14 13.21 1.65
N ILE A 18 6.80 12.04 1.57
CA ILE A 18 6.34 10.79 2.22
C ILE A 18 6.21 10.95 3.73
N GLU A 19 7.18 11.61 4.35
CA GLU A 19 7.18 11.79 5.80
C GLU A 19 6.25 12.92 6.28
N THR A 20 5.63 13.67 5.37
CA THR A 20 4.77 14.80 5.74
C THR A 20 3.54 14.33 6.50
N ARG A 21 3.06 15.19 7.40
CA ARG A 21 1.85 14.92 8.19
C ARG A 21 0.62 14.63 7.31
N GLU A 22 0.53 15.28 6.15
CA GLU A 22 -0.56 15.04 5.21
C GLU A 22 -0.50 13.61 4.65
N VAL A 23 0.68 13.17 4.18
CA VAL A 23 0.85 11.83 3.61
C VAL A 23 0.68 10.76 4.69
N LYS A 24 1.22 10.96 5.90
CA LYS A 24 0.97 10.05 7.03
C LYS A 24 -0.52 9.97 7.41
N GLY A 25 -1.25 11.09 7.36
CA GLY A 25 -2.69 11.09 7.59
C GLY A 25 -3.46 10.23 6.57
N LYS A 26 -3.10 10.36 5.28
CA LYS A 26 -3.67 9.55 4.19
C LYS A 26 -3.28 8.08 4.30
N ALA A 27 -2.02 7.79 4.59
CA ALA A 27 -1.52 6.43 4.80
C ALA A 27 -2.23 5.74 5.97
N LYS A 28 -2.54 6.46 7.05
CA LYS A 28 -3.33 5.91 8.16
C LYS A 28 -4.75 5.52 7.72
N ALA A 29 -5.42 6.40 6.99
CA ALA A 29 -6.75 6.09 6.45
C ALA A 29 -6.72 4.92 5.45
N ALA A 30 -5.65 4.84 4.64
CA ALA A 30 -5.41 3.74 3.72
C ALA A 30 -5.24 2.39 4.43
N LEU A 31 -4.43 2.35 5.50
CA LEU A 31 -4.24 1.16 6.33
C LEU A 31 -5.56 0.71 6.96
N GLU A 32 -6.32 1.65 7.52
CA GLU A 32 -7.62 1.37 8.14
C GLU A 32 -8.62 0.82 7.12
N TYR A 33 -8.65 1.39 5.90
CA TYR A 33 -9.47 0.87 4.81
C TYR A 33 -9.07 -0.56 4.45
N CYS A 34 -7.79 -0.83 4.19
CA CYS A 34 -7.31 -2.18 3.84
C CYS A 34 -7.62 -3.20 4.94
N LYS A 35 -7.56 -2.79 6.22
CA LYS A 35 -7.98 -3.63 7.34
C LYS A 35 -9.46 -4.01 7.24
N TYR A 36 -10.38 -3.04 7.19
CA TYR A 36 -11.81 -3.34 7.13
C TYR A 36 -12.23 -4.04 5.84
N ALA A 37 -11.62 -3.68 4.71
CA ALA A 37 -11.84 -4.34 3.43
C ALA A 37 -11.39 -5.81 3.50
N SER A 38 -10.25 -6.10 4.11
CA SER A 38 -9.79 -7.47 4.38
C SER A 38 -10.75 -8.22 5.29
N ASP A 39 -11.15 -7.61 6.42
CA ASP A 39 -12.07 -8.23 7.37
C ASP A 39 -13.40 -8.63 6.72
N PHE A 40 -13.92 -7.78 5.82
CA PHE A 40 -15.12 -8.08 5.05
C PHE A 40 -14.87 -9.16 3.99
N THR A 41 -13.86 -8.98 3.15
CA THR A 41 -13.61 -9.88 2.00
C THR A 41 -13.21 -11.28 2.44
N ILE A 42 -12.33 -11.44 3.42
CA ILE A 42 -11.91 -12.75 3.95
C ILE A 42 -13.10 -13.53 4.48
N LYS A 43 -14.02 -12.88 5.22
CA LYS A 43 -15.27 -13.50 5.70
C LYS A 43 -16.17 -13.98 4.56
N ASN A 44 -16.03 -13.40 3.37
CA ASN A 44 -16.81 -13.71 2.19
C ASN A 44 -15.99 -14.48 1.14
N SER A 45 -14.93 -15.19 1.55
CA SER A 45 -14.04 -15.97 0.66
C SER A 45 -13.37 -15.14 -0.46
N GLY A 46 -13.26 -13.84 -0.25
CA GLY A 46 -12.52 -12.90 -1.10
C GLY A 46 -11.06 -12.76 -0.69
N LYS A 47 -10.34 -11.89 -1.38
CA LYS A 47 -8.89 -11.69 -1.22
C LYS A 47 -8.57 -10.63 -0.17
N GLN A 48 -7.44 -10.82 0.53
CA GLN A 48 -6.93 -9.83 1.48
C GLN A 48 -6.52 -8.53 0.77
N TRP A 49 -6.75 -7.40 1.42
CA TRP A 49 -6.31 -6.09 0.99
C TRP A 49 -5.00 -5.68 1.65
N ARG A 50 -4.06 -5.17 0.85
CA ARG A 50 -2.74 -4.69 1.28
C ARG A 50 -2.52 -3.27 0.78
N TYR A 51 -1.83 -2.46 1.56
CA TYR A 51 -1.49 -1.09 1.17
C TYR A 51 0.00 -0.98 0.85
N ILE A 52 0.32 -0.38 -0.30
CA ILE A 52 1.69 -0.09 -0.69
C ILE A 52 1.82 1.41 -1.01
N LEU A 53 2.88 2.03 -0.48
CA LEU A 53 3.20 3.44 -0.67
C LEU A 53 4.57 3.58 -1.33
N ILE A 54 4.57 3.94 -2.60
CA ILE A 54 5.78 3.91 -3.43
C ILE A 54 6.30 5.33 -3.68
N PRO A 55 7.58 5.63 -3.38
CA PRO A 55 8.21 6.85 -3.85
C PRO A 55 8.26 6.91 -5.39
N HIS A 56 7.85 8.03 -5.98
CA HIS A 56 7.78 8.19 -7.44
C HIS A 56 9.11 7.94 -8.18
N ASP A 57 10.27 8.15 -7.54
CA ASP A 57 11.61 7.93 -8.12
C ASP A 57 12.01 6.45 -8.20
N VAL A 58 11.26 5.58 -7.53
CA VAL A 58 11.45 4.12 -7.56
C VAL A 58 10.68 3.49 -8.72
N VAL A 59 9.57 4.09 -9.14
CA VAL A 59 8.73 3.56 -10.23
C VAL A 59 9.47 3.73 -11.56
N LYS A 60 10.13 2.66 -12.01
CA LYS A 60 10.90 2.60 -13.25
C LYS A 60 10.39 1.46 -14.15
N GLN A 61 10.60 1.58 -15.46
CA GLN A 61 10.13 0.60 -16.44
C GLN A 61 10.69 -0.82 -16.22
N ASN A 62 11.86 -0.93 -15.58
CA ASN A 62 12.51 -2.21 -15.30
C ASN A 62 12.13 -2.81 -13.93
N MET A 63 11.19 -2.22 -13.20
CA MET A 63 10.72 -2.74 -11.91
C MET A 63 9.51 -3.67 -12.10
N SER A 64 9.53 -4.82 -11.42
CA SER A 64 8.35 -5.67 -11.33
C SER A 64 7.40 -5.18 -10.23
N PHE A 65 6.11 -5.45 -10.40
CA PHE A 65 5.15 -5.17 -9.34
C PHE A 65 5.44 -5.99 -8.08
N GLU A 66 5.90 -7.24 -8.23
CA GLU A 66 6.29 -8.09 -7.11
C GLU A 66 7.35 -7.40 -6.24
N PHE A 67 8.42 -6.89 -6.86
CA PHE A 67 9.46 -6.13 -6.16
C PHE A 67 8.87 -4.92 -5.43
N LEU A 68 8.03 -4.13 -6.10
CA LEU A 68 7.42 -2.95 -5.49
C LEU A 68 6.51 -3.32 -4.31
N SER A 69 5.69 -4.36 -4.46
CA SER A 69 4.75 -4.80 -3.43
C SER A 69 5.45 -5.36 -2.19
N GLN A 70 6.59 -6.05 -2.35
CA GLN A 70 7.36 -6.59 -1.22
C GLN A 70 8.16 -5.53 -0.46
N ASN A 71 8.69 -4.52 -1.17
CA ASN A 71 9.58 -3.52 -0.58
C ASN A 71 8.87 -2.27 -0.06
N TYR A 72 7.62 -2.03 -0.49
CA TYR A 72 6.87 -0.82 -0.16
C TYR A 72 5.49 -1.11 0.46
N GLU A 73 5.24 -2.34 0.92
CA GLU A 73 4.09 -2.65 1.77
C GLU A 73 4.21 -1.91 3.10
N VAL A 74 3.17 -1.17 3.43
CA VAL A 74 3.07 -0.47 4.71
C VAL A 74 2.16 -1.32 5.60
N LYS A 75 2.68 -1.77 6.76
CA LYS A 75 1.90 -2.55 7.74
C LYS A 75 1.48 -1.72 8.94
N SER A 76 2.21 -0.65 9.21
CA SER A 76 1.91 0.30 10.27
C SER A 76 2.32 1.72 9.87
N ILE A 77 1.78 2.73 10.56
CA ILE A 77 2.09 4.13 10.21
C ILE A 77 3.52 4.52 10.55
N GLU A 78 4.16 3.80 11.48
CA GLU A 78 5.54 3.98 11.90
C GLU A 78 6.55 3.57 10.82
N GLU A 79 6.12 2.74 9.86
CA GLU A 79 6.92 2.27 8.72
C GLU A 79 6.94 3.28 7.56
N VAL A 80 6.09 4.32 7.57
CA VAL A 80 6.04 5.34 6.51
C VAL A 80 7.24 6.29 6.61
N LYS A 81 8.23 6.08 5.74
CA LYS A 81 9.50 6.82 5.63
C LYS A 81 9.86 7.06 4.16
#